data_AF-A0ABD5SQR6-F1
#
_entry.id   AF-A0ABD5SQR6-F1
#
_cell.length_a   1.000
_cell.length_b   1.000
_cell.length_c   1.000
_cell.angle_alpha   90.00
_cell.angle_beta   90.00
_cell.angle_gamma   90.00
#
_symmetry.space_group_name_H-M   'P 1'
#
loop_
_entity.id
_entity.type
_entity.pdbx_description
1 polymer ?
#
loop_
_entity_poly.entity_id
_entity_poly.type
_entity_poly.pdbx_seq_one_letter_code
_entity_poly.pdbx_strand_id
1 'polypeptide(L)' 'GVGQSSWGPVVYGVTDTRHADEAEAAAEDALADRGLEGRVILAEPAEGGARVRVDGNDR' A
#
# COMPACT_ATOMS: atom_id res chain seq x y z
N GLY A 1 7.81 1.72 10.45
CA GLY A 1 7.54 3.14 10.77
C GLY A 1 6.23 3.57 10.12
N VAL A 2 5.58 4.65 10.58
CA VAL A 2 4.27 5.09 10.05
C VAL A 2 4.30 6.58 9.70
N GLY A 3 3.52 7.01 8.72
CA GLY A 3 3.40 8.42 8.37
C GLY A 3 2.22 8.75 7.46
N GLN A 4 1.95 10.05 7.31
CA GLN A 4 1.01 10.56 6.32
C GLN A 4 1.68 10.54 4.93
N SER A 5 0.94 10.07 3.92
CA SER A 5 1.36 10.20 2.52
C SER A 5 1.01 11.58 1.99
N SER A 6 2.01 12.36 1.59
CA SER A 6 1.83 13.69 0.99
C SER A 6 0.90 14.57 1.84
N TRP A 7 -0.12 15.18 1.24
CA TRP A 7 -1.14 16.00 1.90
C TRP A 7 -2.35 15.21 2.43
N GLY A 8 -2.23 13.88 2.53
CA GLY A 8 -3.32 13.01 3.00
C GLY A 8 -4.41 12.76 1.95
N PRO A 9 -5.49 12.04 2.30
CA PRO A 9 -5.79 11.48 3.63
C PRO A 9 -5.09 10.13 3.91
N VAL A 10 -4.35 9.59 2.94
CA VAL A 10 -3.71 8.28 3.06
C VAL A 10 -2.59 8.32 4.08
N VAL A 11 -2.55 7.31 4.96
CA VAL A 11 -1.42 7.00 5.83
C VAL A 11 -0.73 5.72 5.32
N TYR A 12 0.56 5.59 5.59
CA TYR A 12 1.32 4.38 5.28
C TYR A 12 2.02 3.84 6.52
N GLY A 13 2.19 2.52 6.55
CA GLY A 13 3.06 1.80 7.47
C GLY A 13 4.13 1.07 6.67
N VAL A 14 5.35 1.02 7.21
CA VAL A 14 6.46 0.22 6.67
C VAL A 14 6.80 -0.84 7.70
N THR A 15 6.75 -2.09 7.26
CA THR A 15 7.12 -3.29 8.00
C THR A 15 8.04 -4.16 7.14
N ASP A 16 8.58 -5.23 7.70
CA ASP A 16 9.22 -6.28 6.91
C ASP A 16 8.20 -7.33 6.45
N THR A 17 8.60 -8.19 5.50
CA THR A 17 7.69 -9.19 4.91
C THR A 17 7.18 -10.22 5.90
N ARG A 18 7.85 -10.43 7.05
CA ARG A 18 7.43 -11.42 8.05
C ARG A 18 6.25 -10.94 8.89
N HIS A 19 6.04 -9.63 8.98
CA HIS A 19 4.95 -9.03 9.75
C HIS A 19 3.96 -8.28 8.85
N ALA A 20 3.89 -8.62 7.57
CA ALA A 20 3.01 -7.96 6.60
C ALA A 20 1.53 -8.15 6.97
N ASP A 21 1.13 -9.39 7.22
CA ASP A 21 -0.25 -9.75 7.61
C ASP A 21 -0.64 -9.12 8.95
N GLU A 22 0.28 -9.10 9.92
CA GLU A 22 0.06 -8.45 11.23
C GLU A 22 -0.13 -6.94 11.08
N ALA A 23 0.64 -6.30 10.19
CA ALA A 23 0.54 -4.88 9.93
C ALA A 23 -0.75 -4.51 9.18
N GLU A 24 -1.21 -5.36 8.27
CA GLU A 24 -2.50 -5.21 7.59
C GLU A 24 -3.65 -5.31 8.59
N ALA A 25 -3.69 -6.36 9.41
CA ALA A 25 -4.72 -6.53 10.44
C ALA A 25 -4.74 -5.35 11.44
N ALA A 26 -3.58 -4.89 11.90
CA ALA A 26 -3.50 -3.74 12.80
C ALA A 26 -4.01 -2.43 12.16
N ALA A 27 -3.86 -2.28 10.84
CA ALA A 27 -4.40 -1.13 10.12
C ALA A 27 -5.93 -1.21 9.98
N GLU A 28 -6.48 -2.40 9.74
CA GLU A 28 -7.93 -2.64 9.70
C GLU A 28 -8.57 -2.39 11.08
N ASP A 29 -7.96 -2.92 12.15
CA ASP A 29 -8.39 -2.69 13.53
C ASP A 29 -8.39 -1.19 13.86
N ALA A 30 -7.36 -0.46 13.46
CA ALA A 30 -7.27 0.98 13.70
C ALA A 30 -8.37 1.78 12.99
N LEU A 31 -8.82 1.35 11.80
CA LEU A 31 -9.97 1.96 11.13
C LEU A 31 -11.26 1.65 11.89
N ALA A 32 -11.46 0.39 12.27
CA ALA A 32 -12.64 -0.07 13.00
C ALA A 32 -12.79 0.62 14.37
N ASP A 33 -11.71 0.68 15.16
CA ASP A 33 -11.66 1.30 16.48
C ASP A 33 -12.02 2.79 16.46
N ARG A 34 -11.79 3.45 15.32
CA ARG A 34 -12.08 4.87 15.12
C ARG A 34 -13.38 5.11 14.36
N GLY A 35 -14.09 4.05 13.96
CA GLY A 35 -15.29 4.14 13.14
C GLY A 35 -15.04 4.82 11.79
N LEU A 36 -13.84 4.64 11.23
CA LEU A 36 -13.43 5.26 9.98
C LEU A 36 -13.68 4.29 8.81
N GLU A 37 -14.26 4.82 7.73
CA GLU A 37 -14.31 4.12 6.46
C GLU A 37 -12.95 4.20 5.75
N GLY A 38 -12.47 3.09 5.19
CA GLY A 38 -11.18 3.06 4.52
C GLY A 38 -10.89 1.71 3.85
N ARG A 39 -9.77 1.65 3.16
CA ARG A 39 -9.23 0.42 2.56
C ARG A 39 -7.77 0.28 2.93
N VAL A 40 -7.38 -0.91 3.37
CA VAL A 40 -5.98 -1.27 3.56
C VAL A 40 -5.46 -1.92 2.27
N ILE A 41 -4.24 -1.55 1.89
CA ILE A 41 -3.56 -2.12 0.73
C ILE A 41 -2.16 -2.49 1.18
N LEU A 42 -1.85 -3.79 1.16
CA LEU A 42 -0.49 -4.26 1.27
C LEU A 42 0.23 -4.11 -0.08
N ALA A 43 1.32 -3.36 -0.09
CA ALA A 43 2.10 -3.09 -1.29
C ALA A 43 3.60 -3.30 -1.03
N GLU A 44 4.31 -3.74 -2.06
CA GLU A 44 5.76 -3.78 -2.08
C GLU A 44 6.35 -2.50 -2.71
N PRO A 45 7.60 -2.12 -2.36
CA PRO A 45 8.29 -1.02 -3.01
C PRO A 45 8.44 -1.30 -4.51
N ALA A 46 8.20 -0.28 -5.34
CA ALA A 46 8.49 -0.39 -6.76
C ALA A 46 10.00 -0.26 -7.03
N GLU A 47 10.59 -1.28 -7.65
CA GLU A 47 12.01 -1.30 -8.06
C GLU A 47 12.31 -0.46 -9.32
N GLY A 48 11.31 0.21 -9.91
CA GLY A 48 11.49 1.04 -11.08
C GLY A 48 10.26 1.87 -11.46
N GLY A 49 10.48 2.86 -12.33
CA GLY A 49 9.44 3.77 -12.81
C GLY A 49 8.61 3.22 -14.00
N ALA A 50 7.91 4.12 -14.67
CA ALA A 50 7.07 3.81 -15.82
C ALA A 50 7.85 3.13 -16.96
N ARG A 51 7.22 2.16 -17.63
CA ARG A 51 7.79 1.40 -18.76
C ARG A 51 6.84 1.47 -19.96
N VAL A 52 7.39 1.61 -21.16
CA VAL A 52 6.63 1.59 -22.43
C VAL A 52 6.73 0.21 -23.06
N ARG A 53 5.61 -0.36 -23.49
CA ARG A 53 5.55 -1.59 -24.29
C ARG A 53 4.81 -1.29 -25.59
N VAL A 54 5.33 -1.81 -26.70
CA VAL A 54 4.65 -1.79 -28.00
C VAL A 54 4.21 -3.21 -28.25
N ASP A 55 2.91 -3.46 -28.35
CA ASP A 55 2.41 -4.79 -28.71
C ASP A 55 2.89 -5.09 -30.13
N GLY A 56 3.69 -6.15 -30.28
CA GLY A 56 4.22 -6.56 -31.57
C GLY A 56 3.08 -6.92 -32.51
N ASN A 57 2.96 -6.20 -33.61
CA ASN A 57 2.13 -6.61 -34.72
C ASN A 57 2.89 -7.73 -35.46
N ASP A 58 2.71 -8.97 -34.99
CA ASP A 58 3.09 -10.18 -35.73
C ASP A 58 2.37 -10.13 -37.09
N ARG A 59 3.13 -9.80 -38.13
CA ARG A 59 2.75 -9.95 -39.54
C ARG A 59 3.85 -10.71 -40.24
#